data_AF-X8GYS3-F1
#
_entry.id   AF-X8GYS3-F1
#
_cell.length_a   1.000
_cell.length_b   1.000
_cell.length_c   1.000
_cell.angle_alpha   90.00
_cell.angle_beta   90.00
_cell.angle_gamma   90.00
#
_symmetry.space_group_name_H-M   'P 1'
#
loop_
_entity.id
_entity.type
_entity.pdbx_description
1 polymer ?
#
loop_
_entity_poly.entity_id
_entity_poly.type
_entity_poly.pdbx_seq_one_letter_code
_entity_poly.pdbx_strand_id
1 'polypeptide(L)'
;MIVAKRSKEEKEEERKKELLRTLRRGPDLDRFIDEQKRTFVSYAQGARMYSMNYYSFVKLAKEAGANIRIKKNVVIDLELIDKYLENNCEGAEGEN
;
A
#
# COMPACT_ATOMS: atom_id res chain seq x y z
N MET A 1 -21.17 47.38 -4.08
CA MET A 1 -21.77 46.02 -4.02
C MET A 1 -20.86 45.03 -4.78
N ILE A 2 -19.68 44.67 -4.24
CA ILE A 2 -18.67 43.82 -4.93
C ILE A 2 -18.08 42.73 -4.00
N VAL A 3 -18.33 42.78 -2.70
CA VAL A 3 -17.59 41.97 -1.70
C VAL A 3 -18.04 40.50 -1.66
N ALA A 4 -19.24 40.15 -2.14
CA ALA A 4 -19.81 38.80 -2.02
C ALA A 4 -19.30 37.78 -3.04
N LYS A 5 -18.70 38.20 -4.17
CA LYS A 5 -18.18 37.26 -5.18
C LYS A 5 -16.85 36.62 -4.76
N ARG A 6 -16.00 37.38 -4.04
CA ARG A 6 -14.65 36.95 -3.65
C ARG A 6 -14.63 35.67 -2.80
N SER A 7 -15.62 35.50 -1.91
CA SER A 7 -15.64 34.34 -0.99
C SER A 7 -16.10 33.03 -1.64
N LYS A 8 -16.79 33.07 -2.79
CA LYS A 8 -17.22 31.85 -3.50
C LYS A 8 -16.09 31.33 -4.39
N GLU A 9 -15.42 32.22 -5.11
CA GLU A 9 -14.27 31.86 -5.96
C GLU A 9 -13.08 31.35 -5.14
N GLU A 10 -12.74 31.98 -4.00
CA GLU A 10 -11.65 31.52 -3.14
C GLU A 10 -11.90 30.11 -2.57
N LYS A 11 -13.14 29.80 -2.18
CA LYS A 11 -13.55 28.45 -1.72
C LYS A 11 -13.49 27.41 -2.84
N GLU A 12 -13.83 27.81 -4.06
CA GLU A 12 -13.78 26.93 -5.22
C GLU A 12 -12.32 26.64 -5.63
N GLU A 13 -11.44 27.63 -5.57
CA GLU A 13 -10.00 27.46 -5.79
C GLU A 13 -9.34 26.57 -4.73
N GLU A 14 -9.67 26.74 -3.44
CA GLU A 14 -9.18 25.85 -2.38
C GLU A 14 -9.62 24.40 -2.63
N ARG A 15 -10.91 24.19 -2.95
CA ARG A 15 -11.41 22.85 -3.33
C ARG A 15 -10.67 22.29 -4.53
N LYS A 16 -10.46 23.10 -5.57
CA LYS A 16 -9.76 22.67 -6.80
C LYS A 16 -8.31 22.29 -6.51
N LYS A 17 -7.64 23.05 -5.63
CA LYS A 17 -6.25 22.82 -5.20
C LYS A 17 -6.13 21.59 -4.32
N GLU A 18 -7.11 21.34 -3.45
CA GLU A 18 -7.23 20.12 -2.67
C GLU A 18 -7.49 18.89 -3.56
N LEU A 19 -8.41 19.01 -4.52
CA LEU A 19 -8.69 17.98 -5.52
C LEU A 19 -7.44 17.67 -6.37
N LEU A 20 -6.68 18.69 -6.76
CA LEU A 20 -5.43 18.51 -7.50
C LEU A 20 -4.38 17.76 -6.68
N ARG A 21 -4.32 18.03 -5.36
CA ARG A 21 -3.44 17.31 -4.42
C ARG A 21 -3.85 15.85 -4.29
N THR A 22 -5.14 15.56 -4.23
CA THR A 22 -5.64 14.17 -4.13
C THR A 22 -5.50 13.43 -5.45
N LEU A 23 -5.75 14.05 -6.60
CA LEU A 23 -5.53 13.49 -7.94
C LEU A 23 -4.05 13.16 -8.24
N ARG A 24 -3.11 13.90 -7.62
CA ARG A 24 -1.67 13.66 -7.77
C ARG A 24 -1.21 12.41 -7.04
N ARG A 25 -1.95 11.98 -6.00
CA ARG A 25 -1.86 10.61 -5.49
C ARG A 25 -2.68 9.75 -6.47
N GLY A 26 -2.06 8.77 -7.09
CA GLY A 26 -2.78 7.83 -7.96
C GLY A 26 -4.00 7.23 -7.25
N PRO A 27 -4.91 6.56 -7.99
CA PRO A 27 -6.09 5.95 -7.40
C PRO A 27 -5.72 5.15 -6.14
N ASP A 28 -6.49 5.37 -5.08
CA ASP A 28 -6.27 4.73 -3.79
C ASP A 28 -6.75 3.28 -3.89
N LEU A 29 -5.90 2.42 -4.46
CA LEU A 29 -6.17 0.99 -4.65
C LEU A 29 -6.54 0.34 -3.32
N ASP A 30 -6.10 0.89 -2.18
CA ASP A 30 -6.39 0.37 -0.86
C ASP A 30 -7.90 0.28 -0.56
N ARG A 31 -8.77 1.08 -1.21
CA ARG A 31 -10.23 1.02 -0.98
C ARG A 31 -10.93 -0.14 -1.67
N PHE A 32 -10.34 -0.72 -2.71
CA PHE A 32 -11.03 -1.71 -3.56
C PHE A 32 -10.80 -3.15 -3.17
N ILE A 33 -9.97 -3.42 -2.17
CA ILE A 33 -9.50 -4.78 -1.96
C ILE A 33 -10.08 -5.36 -0.62
N ASP A 34 -10.94 -4.65 0.15
CA ASP A 34 -11.35 -5.08 1.52
C ASP A 34 -12.44 -6.17 1.56
N GLU A 35 -13.15 -6.39 0.45
CA GLU A 35 -14.30 -7.32 0.40
C GLU A 35 -13.97 -8.74 -0.10
N GLN A 36 -12.73 -9.02 -0.49
CA GLN A 36 -12.27 -10.35 -0.89
C GLN A 36 -10.93 -10.60 -0.21
N LYS A 37 -10.69 -11.81 0.32
CA LYS A 37 -9.38 -12.24 0.86
C LYS A 37 -8.26 -11.76 -0.08
N ARG A 38 -7.58 -10.66 0.27
CA ARG A 38 -6.52 -10.10 -0.56
C ARG A 38 -5.34 -11.04 -0.47
N THR A 39 -5.05 -11.76 -1.55
CA THR A 39 -3.74 -12.40 -1.70
C THR A 39 -2.67 -11.38 -2.08
N PHE A 40 -3.06 -10.19 -2.58
CA PHE A 40 -2.11 -9.18 -3.06
C PHE A 40 -2.16 -7.89 -2.25
N VAL A 41 -0.98 -7.42 -1.83
CA VAL A 41 -0.82 -6.18 -1.05
C VAL A 41 0.26 -5.29 -1.64
N SER A 42 0.25 -3.99 -1.30
CA SER A 42 1.38 -3.09 -1.58
C SER A 42 2.49 -3.29 -0.53
N TYR A 43 3.72 -2.82 -0.81
CA TYR A 43 4.83 -2.89 0.17
C TYR A 43 4.48 -2.19 1.49
N ALA A 44 3.82 -1.03 1.40
CA ALA A 44 3.46 -0.26 2.58
C ALA A 44 2.40 -0.99 3.42
N GLN A 45 1.45 -1.64 2.76
CA GLN A 45 0.40 -2.39 3.45
C GLN A 45 0.96 -3.69 4.06
N GLY A 46 1.72 -4.47 3.29
CA GLY A 46 2.34 -5.70 3.77
C GLY A 46 3.30 -5.46 4.94
N ALA A 47 4.11 -4.40 4.88
CA ALA A 47 4.97 -4.02 6.02
C ALA A 47 4.17 -3.75 7.30
N ARG A 48 3.00 -3.10 7.20
CA ARG A 48 2.12 -2.90 8.36
C ARG A 48 1.49 -4.20 8.85
N MET A 49 1.07 -5.10 7.95
CA MET A 49 0.45 -6.38 8.34
C MET A 49 1.39 -7.25 9.17
N TYR A 50 2.65 -7.39 8.75
CA TYR A 50 3.65 -8.16 9.50
C TYR A 50 4.33 -7.34 10.61
N SER A 51 3.90 -6.11 10.87
CA SER A 51 4.53 -5.20 11.84
C SER A 51 6.06 -5.05 11.64
N MET A 52 6.50 -5.03 10.38
CA MET A 52 7.91 -4.92 9.99
C MET A 52 8.22 -3.55 9.38
N ASN A 53 9.49 -3.15 9.44
CA ASN A 53 9.95 -1.98 8.71
C ASN A 53 9.77 -2.17 7.19
N TYR A 54 9.46 -1.10 6.47
CA TYR A 54 9.22 -1.11 5.02
C TYR A 54 10.35 -1.80 4.25
N TYR A 55 11.60 -1.43 4.53
CA TYR A 55 12.76 -2.00 3.83
C TYR A 55 12.99 -3.48 4.15
N SER A 56 12.69 -3.90 5.38
CA SER A 56 12.78 -5.30 5.79
C SER A 56 11.74 -6.15 5.05
N PHE A 57 10.50 -5.65 4.95
CA PHE A 57 9.45 -6.33 4.19
C PHE A 57 9.77 -6.38 2.68
N VAL A 58 10.34 -5.30 2.11
CA VAL A 58 10.81 -5.30 0.72
C VAL A 58 11.89 -6.36 0.49
N LYS A 59 12.81 -6.54 1.43
CA LYS A 59 13.86 -7.55 1.34
C LYS A 59 13.25 -8.96 1.40
N LEU A 60 12.37 -9.21 2.38
CA LEU A 60 11.64 -10.47 2.50
C LEU A 60 10.88 -10.83 1.22
N ALA A 61 10.13 -9.88 0.66
CA ALA A 61 9.36 -10.12 -0.56
C ALA A 61 10.22 -10.39 -1.80
N LYS A 62 11.45 -9.88 -1.84
CA LYS A 62 12.41 -10.22 -2.90
C LYS A 62 12.99 -11.61 -2.69
N GLU A 63 13.33 -11.98 -1.46
CA GLU A 63 13.87 -13.29 -1.09
C GLU A 63 12.83 -14.41 -1.33
N ALA A 64 11.57 -14.15 -0.98
CA ALA A 64 10.45 -15.04 -1.23
C ALA A 64 10.01 -15.11 -2.72
N GLY A 65 10.52 -14.23 -3.58
CA GLY A 65 10.09 -14.16 -4.98
C GLY A 65 8.63 -13.70 -5.17
N ALA A 66 8.00 -13.12 -4.15
CA ALA A 66 6.60 -12.72 -4.13
C ALA A 66 6.29 -11.39 -4.85
N ASN A 67 7.30 -10.75 -5.44
CA ASN A 67 7.21 -9.42 -6.03
C ASN A 67 6.70 -9.47 -7.48
N ILE A 68 5.47 -8.99 -7.70
CA ILE A 68 4.85 -8.91 -9.02
C ILE A 68 4.86 -7.44 -9.49
N ARG A 69 5.55 -7.16 -10.59
CA ARG A 69 5.63 -5.83 -11.19
C ARG A 69 4.48 -5.58 -12.16
N ILE A 70 3.70 -4.53 -11.92
CA ILE A 70 2.63 -4.07 -12.80
C ILE A 70 2.92 -2.62 -13.22
N LYS A 71 3.45 -2.44 -14.43
CA LYS A 71 3.92 -1.14 -14.95
C LYS A 71 4.90 -0.46 -13.98
N LYS A 72 4.48 0.62 -13.32
CA LYS A 72 5.29 1.40 -12.35
C LYS A 72 5.01 1.02 -10.90
N ASN A 73 4.04 0.13 -10.65
CA ASN A 73 3.64 -0.31 -9.33
C ASN A 73 4.10 -1.74 -9.08
N VAL A 74 4.13 -2.10 -7.79
CA VAL A 74 4.46 -3.43 -7.33
C VAL A 74 3.36 -3.91 -6.39
N VAL A 75 2.94 -5.15 -6.60
CA VAL A 75 2.08 -5.89 -5.70
C VAL A 75 2.82 -7.13 -5.21
N ILE A 76 2.59 -7.50 -3.96
CA ILE A 76 3.23 -8.64 -3.29
C ILE A 76 2.16 -9.69 -3.05
N ASP A 77 2.45 -10.93 -3.45
CA ASP A 77 1.63 -12.08 -3.12
C ASP A 77 1.93 -12.59 -1.71
N LEU A 78 0.95 -12.52 -0.82
CA LEU A 78 1.06 -12.95 0.56
C LEU A 78 1.18 -14.47 0.70
N GLU A 79 0.56 -15.26 -0.17
CA GLU A 79 0.66 -16.73 -0.07
C GLU A 79 2.11 -17.21 -0.30
N LEU A 80 2.83 -16.55 -1.19
CA LEU A 80 4.24 -16.84 -1.45
C LEU A 80 5.13 -16.41 -0.28
N ILE A 81 4.81 -15.29 0.37
CA ILE A 81 5.50 -14.85 1.60
C ILE A 81 5.28 -15.86 2.72
N ASP A 82 4.03 -16.27 2.96
CA ASP A 82 3.69 -17.19 4.04
C ASP A 82 4.33 -18.56 3.81
N LYS A 83 4.26 -19.12 2.59
CA LYS A 83 4.99 -20.34 2.23
C LYS A 83 6.49 -20.20 2.42
N TYR A 84 7.07 -19.05 2.09
CA TYR A 84 8.49 -18.80 2.31
C TYR A 84 8.81 -18.78 3.80
N LEU A 85 7.98 -18.13 4.63
CA LEU A 85 8.17 -18.09 6.08
C LEU A 85 8.02 -19.47 6.70
N GLU A 86 7.03 -20.27 6.30
CA GLU A 86 6.85 -21.66 6.75
C GLU A 86 8.10 -22.50 6.43
N ASN A 87 8.55 -22.49 5.18
CA ASN A 87 9.72 -23.26 4.74
C ASN A 87 11.05 -22.79 5.37
N ASN A 88 11.18 -21.50 5.71
CA ASN A 88 12.39 -20.98 6.35
C ASN A 88 12.33 -21.01 7.89
N CYS A 89 11.14 -21.23 8.47
CA CYS A 89 10.94 -21.32 9.92
C CYS A 89 11.06 -22.76 10.46
N GLU A 90 11.10 -23.79 9.61
CA GLU A 90 11.39 -25.18 10.00
C GLU A 90 12.79 -25.37 10.65
N GLY A 91 13.61 -24.31 10.75
CA GLY A 91 14.86 -24.29 11.52
C GLY A 91 14.79 -23.64 12.90
N ALA A 92 13.60 -23.24 13.38
CA ALA A 92 13.40 -22.54 14.65
C ALA A 92 12.34 -23.18 15.55
N GLU A 93 12.09 -24.49 15.42
CA GLU A 93 11.59 -25.26 16.56
C GLU A 93 12.72 -25.35 17.58
N GLY A 94 12.79 -24.33 18.43
CA GLY A 94 13.53 -24.41 19.68
C GLY A 94 12.97 -25.59 20.47
N GLU A 95 13.71 -26.70 20.45
CA GLU A 95 13.74 -27.67 21.53
C GLU A 95 13.79 -26.89 22.86
N ASN A 96 12.72 -27.03 23.65
CA ASN A 96 12.73 -26.68 25.07
C ASN A 96 13.46 -27.77 25.85
#